data_AF-A0A220MK00-F1
#
_entry.id   AF-A0A220MK00-F1
#
_cell.length_a   1.000
_cell.length_b   1.000
_cell.length_c   1.000
_cell.angle_alpha   90.00
_cell.angle_beta   90.00
_cell.angle_gamma   90.00
#
_symmetry.space_group_name_H-M   'P 1'
#
loop_
_entity.id
_entity.type
_entity.pdbx_description
1 polymer ?
#
loop_
_entity_poly.entity_id
_entity_poly.type
_entity_poly.pdbx_seq_one_letter_code
_entity_poly.pdbx_strand_id
1 'polypeptide(L)'
;MFGKRGAQTVTASIQKSDVQMPDQLQGKVHFLQMNQTDLDRLKQIEPLLTEHLEAITERHYHMLRQYSHLMQIIEKHTTVDGLAVTFRHYLQSLPHAKLDDAYIAGRKKIGEVHSKIGLAPEWYTGSYLRVYEYLIPAIVNVLDQLAKEVS
;
A
#
# COMPACT_ATOMS: atom_id res chain seq x y z
N MET A 1 1.87 32.73 -5.40
CA MET A 1 3.23 33.00 -5.90
C MET A 1 4.11 31.84 -5.41
N PHE A 2 4.22 30.76 -6.19
CA PHE A 2 5.05 29.60 -5.82
C PHE A 2 6.51 29.96 -6.08
N GLY A 3 7.29 30.13 -5.01
CA GLY A 3 8.70 30.45 -5.09
C GLY A 3 9.45 29.39 -5.88
N LYS A 4 10.21 29.84 -6.89
CA LYS A 4 11.14 29.02 -7.68
C LYS A 4 12.29 28.53 -6.78
N ARG A 5 12.07 27.52 -5.94
CA ARG A 5 13.14 26.61 -5.55
C ARG A 5 13.08 25.48 -6.58
N GLY A 6 13.99 25.52 -7.54
CA GLY A 6 14.23 24.41 -8.44
C GLY A 6 14.73 23.23 -7.63
N ALA A 7 13.81 22.44 -7.08
CA ALA A 7 14.10 21.07 -6.73
C ALA A 7 14.43 20.39 -8.05
N GLN A 8 15.72 20.31 -8.38
CA GLN A 8 16.17 19.43 -9.45
C GLN A 8 15.66 18.05 -9.05
N THR A 9 14.66 17.55 -9.78
CA THR A 9 14.24 16.17 -9.64
C THR A 9 15.35 15.34 -10.26
N VAL A 10 16.39 15.06 -9.47
CA VAL A 10 17.40 14.08 -9.82
C VAL A 10 16.67 12.75 -9.87
N THR A 11 16.29 12.30 -11.06
CA THR A 11 15.81 10.95 -11.24
C THR A 11 17.02 10.06 -10.97
N ALA A 12 16.99 9.37 -9.84
CA ALA A 12 18.04 8.42 -9.47
C ALA A 12 18.28 7.45 -10.63
N SER A 13 19.55 7.11 -10.86
CA SER A 13 19.91 6.11 -11.87
C SER A 13 19.20 4.79 -11.58
N ILE A 14 18.79 4.05 -12.61
CA ILE A 14 18.28 2.69 -12.45
C ILE A 14 19.35 1.82 -11.77
N GLN A 15 19.00 1.18 -10.66
CA GLN A 15 19.91 0.37 -9.85
C GLN A 15 19.36 -1.04 -9.60
N LYS A 16 20.28 -1.97 -9.31
CA LYS A 16 19.91 -3.31 -8.85
C LYS A 16 19.56 -3.22 -7.36
N SER A 17 18.51 -3.93 -6.96
CA SER A 17 18.13 -4.06 -5.56
C SER A 17 19.20 -4.80 -4.76
N ASP A 18 19.45 -4.33 -3.54
CA ASP A 18 20.25 -4.96 -2.49
C ASP A 18 19.40 -5.83 -1.54
N VAL A 19 18.07 -5.79 -1.65
CA VAL A 19 17.16 -6.66 -0.90
C VAL A 19 17.42 -8.13 -1.20
N GLN A 20 17.44 -8.97 -0.16
CA GLN A 20 17.45 -10.42 -0.31
C GLN A 20 16.05 -10.94 -0.66
N MET A 21 15.95 -11.73 -1.73
CA MET A 21 14.68 -12.28 -2.22
C MET A 21 14.90 -13.54 -3.07
N PRO A 22 13.87 -14.39 -3.26
CA PRO A 22 13.87 -15.45 -4.26
C PRO A 22 13.97 -14.91 -5.70
N ASP A 23 14.59 -15.70 -6.58
CA ASP A 23 14.85 -15.34 -7.99
C ASP A 23 13.59 -14.87 -8.75
N GLN A 24 12.45 -15.50 -8.48
CA GLN A 24 11.16 -15.16 -9.08
C GLN A 24 10.68 -13.72 -8.80
N LEU A 25 11.21 -13.05 -7.76
CA LEU A 25 10.91 -11.64 -7.47
C LEU A 25 11.90 -10.65 -8.07
N GLN A 26 13.11 -11.08 -8.44
CA GLN A 26 14.20 -10.17 -8.85
C GLN A 26 13.76 -9.22 -9.97
N GLY A 27 13.11 -9.73 -11.02
CA GLY A 27 12.64 -8.92 -12.14
C GLY A 27 11.57 -7.89 -11.74
N LYS A 28 10.65 -8.26 -10.83
CA LYS A 28 9.59 -7.35 -10.36
C LYS A 28 10.14 -6.27 -9.43
N VAL A 29 11.02 -6.64 -8.50
CA VAL A 29 11.65 -5.68 -7.59
C VAL A 29 12.54 -4.71 -8.36
N HIS A 30 13.30 -5.19 -9.35
CA HIS A 30 14.05 -4.33 -10.23
C HIS A 30 13.13 -3.39 -11.03
N PHE A 31 12.03 -3.88 -11.60
CA PHE A 31 11.06 -3.02 -12.28
C PHE A 31 10.51 -1.90 -11.38
N LEU A 32 10.24 -2.22 -10.10
CA LEU A 32 9.73 -1.26 -9.13
C LEU A 32 10.80 -0.32 -8.55
N GLN A 33 12.08 -0.53 -8.86
CA GLN A 33 13.21 0.20 -8.29
C GLN A 33 13.20 0.24 -6.75
N MET A 34 12.76 -0.85 -6.12
CA MET A 34 12.77 -0.99 -4.66
C MET A 34 14.11 -1.53 -4.16
N ASN A 35 14.60 -0.98 -3.06
CA ASN A 35 15.81 -1.42 -2.36
C ASN A 35 15.57 -1.54 -0.83
N GLN A 36 16.62 -1.87 -0.07
CA GLN A 36 16.53 -2.07 1.37
C GLN A 36 16.16 -0.78 2.11
N THR A 37 16.62 0.38 1.62
CA THR A 37 16.25 1.68 2.18
C THR A 37 14.74 1.93 2.04
N ASP A 38 14.11 1.49 0.95
CA ASP A 38 12.66 1.63 0.78
C ASP A 38 11.88 0.72 1.73
N LEU A 39 12.36 -0.51 1.99
CA LEU A 39 11.78 -1.38 3.01
C LEU A 39 11.94 -0.80 4.43
N ASP A 40 13.07 -0.15 4.70
CA ASP A 40 13.30 0.50 5.99
C ASP A 40 12.45 1.77 6.16
N ARG A 41 12.23 2.54 5.09
CA ARG A 41 11.25 3.64 5.08
C ARG A 41 9.83 3.14 5.28
N LEU A 42 9.48 1.99 4.69
CA LEU A 42 8.16 1.39 4.87
C LEU A 42 7.90 1.02 6.33
N LYS A 43 8.91 0.52 7.06
CA LYS A 43 8.83 0.31 8.52
C LYS A 43 8.61 1.62 9.28
N GLN A 44 9.28 2.70 8.89
CA GLN A 44 9.12 4.01 9.53
C GLN A 44 7.72 4.61 9.36
N ILE A 45 6.95 4.16 8.36
CA ILE A 45 5.56 4.59 8.13
C ILE A 45 4.58 3.87 9.06
N GLU A 46 4.98 2.78 9.74
CA GLU A 46 4.11 1.99 10.61
C GLU A 46 3.29 2.80 11.64
N PRO A 47 3.85 3.81 12.33
CA PRO A 47 3.06 4.61 13.27
C PRO A 47 1.91 5.35 12.58
N LEU A 48 2.17 5.96 11.42
CA LEU A 48 1.15 6.67 10.63
C LEU A 48 0.10 5.72 10.06
N LEU A 49 0.52 4.54 9.61
CA LEU A 49 -0.41 3.52 9.13
C LEU A 49 -1.30 3.00 10.27
N THR A 50 -0.73 2.79 11.45
CA THR A 50 -1.48 2.35 12.64
C THR A 50 -2.48 3.40 13.08
N GLU A 51 -2.09 4.67 13.12
CA GLU A 51 -2.96 5.80 13.45
C GLU A 51 -4.17 5.88 12.50
N HIS A 52 -3.96 5.68 11.20
CA HIS A 52 -5.01 5.83 10.19
C HIS A 52 -5.69 4.51 9.78
N LEU A 53 -5.35 3.38 10.40
CA LEU A 53 -5.76 2.05 9.96
C LEU A 53 -7.29 1.89 9.87
N GLU A 54 -8.01 2.31 10.91
CA GLU A 54 -9.48 2.23 10.93
C GLU A 54 -10.10 3.18 9.93
N ALA A 55 -9.62 4.43 9.84
CA ALA A 55 -10.14 5.42 8.90
C ALA A 55 -9.97 4.96 7.43
N ILE A 56 -8.81 4.38 7.08
CA ILE A 56 -8.56 3.80 5.76
C ILE A 56 -9.54 2.66 5.48
N THR A 57 -9.75 1.78 6.46
CA THR A 57 -10.64 0.61 6.33
C THR A 57 -12.09 1.02 6.16
N GLU A 58 -12.58 1.93 7.00
CA GLU A 58 -13.94 2.48 6.91
C GLU A 58 -14.16 3.20 5.58
N ARG A 59 -13.22 4.06 5.17
CA ARG A 59 -13.26 4.76 3.89
C ARG A 59 -13.31 3.79 2.72
N HIS A 60 -12.55 2.70 2.78
CA HIS A 60 -12.54 1.68 1.75
C HIS A 60 -13.91 1.04 1.56
N TYR A 61 -14.52 0.50 2.63
CA TYR A 61 -15.85 -0.13 2.49
C TYR A 61 -16.99 0.86 2.30
N HIS A 62 -16.85 2.11 2.75
CA HIS A 62 -17.80 3.17 2.38
C HIS A 62 -17.81 3.37 0.86
N MET A 63 -16.63 3.43 0.24
CA MET A 63 -16.51 3.56 -1.22
C MET A 63 -17.05 2.34 -1.96
N LEU A 64 -16.77 1.12 -1.50
CA LEU A 64 -17.31 -0.10 -2.13
C LEU A 64 -18.84 -0.15 -2.11
N ARG A 65 -19.47 0.32 -1.02
CA ARG A 65 -20.94 0.41 -0.91
C ARG A 65 -21.59 1.33 -1.94
N GLN A 66 -20.83 2.23 -2.58
CA GLN A 66 -21.35 3.08 -3.65
C GLN A 66 -21.56 2.33 -4.97
N TYR A 67 -21.07 1.09 -5.08
CA TYR A 67 -21.09 0.31 -6.31
C TYR A 67 -21.81 -1.03 -6.07
N SER A 68 -23.05 -1.12 -6.56
CA SER A 68 -23.91 -2.29 -6.34
C SER A 68 -23.29 -3.60 -6.83
N HIS A 69 -22.56 -3.57 -7.95
CA HIS A 69 -21.89 -4.78 -8.48
C HIS A 69 -20.77 -5.28 -7.56
N LEU A 70 -20.04 -4.38 -6.86
CA LEU A 70 -19.02 -4.77 -5.89
C LEU A 70 -19.66 -5.35 -4.63
N MET A 71 -20.75 -4.76 -4.17
CA MET A 71 -21.51 -5.28 -3.02
C MET A 71 -22.07 -6.67 -3.31
N GLN A 72 -22.59 -6.92 -4.51
CA GLN A 72 -23.05 -8.25 -4.92
C GLN A 72 -21.93 -9.30 -4.87
N ILE A 73 -20.70 -8.95 -5.27
CA ILE A 73 -19.55 -9.84 -5.15
C ILE A 73 -19.25 -10.14 -3.68
N ILE A 74 -19.23 -9.11 -2.82
CA ILE A 74 -18.97 -9.26 -1.38
C ILE A 74 -20.02 -10.16 -0.75
N GLU A 75 -21.30 -9.82 -0.87
CA GLU A 75 -22.43 -10.51 -0.23
C GLU A 75 -22.57 -11.97 -0.69
N LYS A 76 -22.14 -12.29 -1.91
CA LYS A 76 -22.10 -13.66 -2.43
C LYS A 76 -21.05 -14.54 -1.74
N HIS A 77 -19.95 -13.94 -1.28
CA HIS A 77 -18.77 -14.69 -0.82
C HIS A 77 -18.46 -14.51 0.67
N THR A 78 -18.91 -13.42 1.30
CA THR A 78 -18.52 -13.02 2.65
C THR A 78 -19.36 -11.83 3.16
N THR A 79 -18.94 -11.19 4.25
CA THR A 79 -19.51 -9.96 4.79
C THR A 79 -18.48 -8.83 4.80
N VAL A 80 -18.96 -7.59 4.80
CA VAL A 80 -18.08 -6.42 4.92
C VAL A 80 -17.27 -6.46 6.23
N ASP A 81 -17.88 -6.87 7.34
CA ASP A 81 -17.19 -6.91 8.64
C ASP A 81 -16.05 -7.93 8.66
N GLY A 82 -16.26 -9.12 8.07
CA GLY A 82 -15.21 -10.11 7.91
C GLY A 82 -14.07 -9.62 7.00
N LEU A 83 -14.42 -8.97 5.89
CA LEU A 83 -13.43 -8.37 5.01
C LEU A 83 -12.66 -7.22 5.66
N ALA A 84 -13.31 -6.40 6.49
CA ALA A 84 -12.64 -5.31 7.21
C ALA A 84 -11.52 -5.83 8.13
N VAL A 85 -11.76 -6.93 8.84
CA VAL A 85 -10.72 -7.58 9.66
C VAL A 85 -9.55 -8.03 8.80
N THR A 86 -9.81 -8.77 7.71
CA THR A 86 -8.74 -9.27 6.85
C THR A 86 -7.97 -8.16 6.12
N PHE A 87 -8.66 -7.07 5.75
CA PHE A 87 -8.03 -5.91 5.14
C PHE A 87 -7.12 -5.17 6.12
N ARG A 88 -7.54 -4.98 7.37
CA ARG A 88 -6.67 -4.40 8.41
C ARG A 88 -5.42 -5.23 8.63
N HIS A 89 -5.56 -6.56 8.76
CA HIS A 89 -4.40 -7.46 8.87
C HIS A 89 -3.47 -7.36 7.65
N TYR A 90 -4.03 -7.24 6.44
CA TYR A 90 -3.24 -7.03 5.24
C TYR A 90 -2.45 -5.71 5.32
N LEU A 91 -3.09 -4.60 5.70
CA LEU A 91 -2.42 -3.30 5.83
C LEU A 91 -1.33 -3.34 6.90
N GLN A 92 -1.62 -3.89 8.08
CA GLN A 92 -0.65 -4.07 9.16
C GLN A 92 0.54 -4.95 8.75
N SER A 93 0.36 -5.87 7.79
CA SER A 93 1.47 -6.69 7.28
C SER A 93 2.45 -5.91 6.40
N LEU A 94 2.07 -4.75 5.86
CA LEU A 94 2.87 -4.04 4.84
C LEU A 94 4.20 -3.51 5.41
N PRO A 95 4.26 -2.82 6.57
CA PRO A 95 5.52 -2.35 7.14
C PRO A 95 6.52 -3.47 7.47
N HIS A 96 6.03 -4.68 7.67
CA HIS A 96 6.84 -5.84 8.05
C HIS A 96 7.14 -6.79 6.89
N ALA A 97 6.93 -6.35 5.65
CA ALA A 97 7.14 -7.18 4.47
C ALA A 97 8.59 -7.70 4.40
N LYS A 98 8.72 -9.03 4.38
CA LYS A 98 9.95 -9.75 4.03
C LYS A 98 9.72 -10.37 2.66
N LEU A 99 10.56 -10.08 1.68
CA LEU A 99 10.36 -10.57 0.31
C LEU A 99 10.82 -12.03 0.16
N ASP A 100 10.25 -12.93 0.95
CA ASP A 100 10.54 -14.36 0.98
C ASP A 100 9.45 -15.19 0.29
N ASP A 101 9.61 -16.52 0.25
CA ASP A 101 8.65 -17.42 -0.37
C ASP A 101 7.27 -17.41 0.31
N ALA A 102 7.21 -17.15 1.63
CA ALA A 102 5.96 -17.05 2.36
C ALA A 102 5.18 -15.80 1.96
N TYR A 103 5.87 -14.67 1.79
CA TYR A 103 5.29 -13.44 1.27
C TYR A 103 4.74 -13.65 -0.15
N ILE A 104 5.51 -14.31 -1.02
CA ILE A 104 5.09 -14.60 -2.39
C ILE A 104 3.83 -15.49 -2.40
N ALA A 105 3.83 -16.56 -1.62
CA ALA A 105 2.67 -17.45 -1.50
C ALA A 105 1.43 -16.70 -1.00
N GLY A 106 1.58 -15.83 -0.01
CA GLY A 106 0.50 -14.99 0.50
C GLY A 106 -0.06 -14.03 -0.54
N ARG A 107 0.80 -13.30 -1.27
CA ARG A 107 0.36 -12.36 -2.33
C ARG A 107 -0.27 -13.09 -3.51
N LYS A 108 0.25 -14.26 -3.89
CA LYS A 108 -0.34 -15.11 -4.93
C LYS A 108 -1.74 -15.59 -4.50
N LYS A 109 -1.91 -16.04 -3.26
CA LYS A 109 -3.21 -16.47 -2.74
C LYS A 109 -4.25 -15.35 -2.77
N ILE A 110 -3.87 -14.14 -2.39
CA ILE A 110 -4.74 -12.96 -2.47
C ILE A 110 -5.18 -12.72 -3.92
N GLY A 111 -4.24 -12.72 -4.89
CA GLY A 111 -4.57 -12.53 -6.30
C GLY A 111 -5.48 -13.63 -6.86
N GLU A 112 -5.21 -14.89 -6.53
CA GLU A 112 -6.05 -16.03 -6.93
C GLU A 112 -7.48 -15.92 -6.39
N VAL A 113 -7.65 -15.48 -5.14
CA VAL A 113 -8.99 -15.27 -4.55
C VAL A 113 -9.75 -14.19 -5.30
N HIS A 114 -9.13 -13.03 -5.55
CA HIS A 114 -9.77 -11.93 -6.29
C HIS A 114 -10.11 -12.32 -7.74
N SER A 115 -9.24 -13.06 -8.41
CA SER A 115 -9.51 -13.61 -9.74
C SER A 115 -10.69 -14.59 -9.72
N LYS A 116 -10.73 -15.50 -8.74
CA LYS A 116 -11.78 -16.53 -8.63
C LYS A 116 -13.18 -15.94 -8.41
N ILE A 117 -13.28 -14.84 -7.66
CA ILE A 117 -14.56 -14.14 -7.44
C ILE A 117 -14.93 -13.18 -8.58
N GLY A 118 -14.08 -13.05 -9.60
CA GLY A 118 -14.32 -12.20 -10.76
C GLY A 118 -14.16 -10.70 -10.48
N LEU A 119 -13.36 -10.31 -9.49
CA LEU A 119 -13.07 -8.90 -9.26
C LEU A 119 -12.16 -8.39 -10.38
N ALA A 120 -12.64 -7.38 -11.12
CA ALA A 120 -11.86 -6.81 -12.21
C ALA A 120 -10.60 -6.07 -11.67
N PRO A 121 -9.44 -6.17 -12.36
CA PRO A 121 -8.17 -5.63 -11.87
C PRO A 121 -8.19 -4.14 -11.51
N GLU A 122 -8.96 -3.33 -12.23
CA GLU A 122 -9.09 -1.89 -11.99
C GLU A 122 -9.67 -1.57 -10.61
N TRP A 123 -10.62 -2.36 -10.12
CA TRP A 123 -11.18 -2.21 -8.77
C TRP A 123 -10.20 -2.66 -7.70
N TYR A 124 -9.47 -3.75 -7.98
CA TYR A 124 -8.43 -4.24 -7.08
C TYR A 124 -7.29 -3.21 -6.93
N THR A 125 -6.73 -2.72 -8.04
CA THR A 125 -5.65 -1.73 -8.01
C THR A 125 -6.13 -0.37 -7.50
N GLY A 126 -7.34 0.06 -7.86
CA GLY A 126 -7.93 1.32 -7.38
C GLY A 126 -8.13 1.37 -5.86
N SER A 127 -8.23 0.21 -5.20
CA SER A 127 -8.38 0.13 -3.75
C SER A 127 -7.18 0.70 -2.99
N TYR A 128 -5.97 0.67 -3.56
CA TYR A 128 -4.77 1.27 -2.96
C TYR A 128 -4.86 2.79 -2.79
N LEU A 129 -5.73 3.47 -3.57
CA LEU A 129 -5.97 4.91 -3.39
C LEU A 129 -6.45 5.26 -1.98
N ARG A 130 -7.16 4.35 -1.31
CA ARG A 130 -7.63 4.58 0.07
C ARG A 130 -6.47 4.68 1.05
N VAL A 131 -5.38 3.96 0.80
CA VAL A 131 -4.17 4.04 1.63
C VAL A 131 -3.47 5.38 1.37
N TYR A 132 -3.31 5.77 0.10
CA TYR A 132 -2.63 7.01 -0.27
C TYR A 132 -3.37 8.27 0.17
N GLU A 133 -4.71 8.25 0.19
CA GLU A 133 -5.57 9.37 0.64
C GLU A 133 -5.25 9.80 2.08
N TYR A 134 -4.81 8.87 2.94
CA TYR A 134 -4.45 9.17 4.33
C TYR A 134 -2.95 9.29 4.54
N LEU A 135 -2.15 8.37 4.00
CA LEU A 135 -0.71 8.35 4.29
C LEU A 135 0.04 9.51 3.66
N ILE A 136 -0.30 9.95 2.44
CA ILE A 136 0.43 11.04 1.80
C ILE A 136 0.27 12.35 2.59
N PRO A 137 -0.94 12.82 2.94
CA PRO A 137 -1.10 14.00 3.79
C PRO A 137 -0.43 13.86 5.16
N ALA A 138 -0.54 12.69 5.80
CA ALA A 138 0.08 12.44 7.10
C ALA A 138 1.60 12.59 7.04
N ILE A 139 2.25 11.98 6.05
CA ILE A 139 3.70 12.09 5.82
C ILE A 139 4.09 13.56 5.58
N VAL A 140 3.35 14.29 4.75
CA VAL A 140 3.63 15.71 4.47
C VAL A 140 3.53 16.56 5.75
N ASN A 141 2.53 16.31 6.60
CA ASN A 141 2.35 17.04 7.85
C ASN A 141 3.51 16.78 8.83
N VAL A 142 3.95 15.53 8.97
CA VAL A 142 5.12 15.19 9.80
C VAL A 142 6.38 15.92 9.31
N LEU A 143 6.61 15.92 8.00
CA LEU A 143 7.77 16.60 7.42
C LEU A 143 7.72 18.14 7.62
N ASP A 144 6.53 18.75 7.52
CA ASP A 144 6.35 20.18 7.78
C ASP A 144 6.59 20.55 9.25
N GLN A 145 6.15 19.70 10.19
CA GLN A 145 6.41 19.88 11.62
C GLN A 145 7.91 19.78 11.93
N LEU A 146 8.60 18.77 11.40
CA LEU A 146 10.04 18.60 11.57
C LEU A 146 10.83 19.79 11.01
N ALA A 147 10.41 20.36 9.88
CA ALA A 147 11.06 21.54 9.30
C ALA A 147 10.93 22.79 10.19
N LYS A 148 9.80 22.93 10.90
CA LYS A 148 9.55 24.04 11.84
C LYS A 148 10.32 23.91 13.15
N GLU A 149 10.59 22.70 13.60
CA GLU A 149 11.37 22.45 14.83
C GLU A 149 12.87 22.69 14.65
N VAL A 150 13.37 22.59 13.42
CA VAL A 150 14.79 22.77 13.06
C VAL A 150 15.11 24.21 12.59
N SER A 151 14.09 25.06 12.42
CA SER A 151 14.22 26.47 11.98
C SER A 151 14.18 27.43 13.16
#